data_AF-A0A969W5Q1-F1
#
_entry.id   AF-A0A969W5Q1-F1
#
_cell.length_a   1.000
_cell.length_b   1.000
_cell.length_c   1.000
_cell.angle_alpha   90.00
_cell.angle_beta   90.00
_cell.angle_gamma   90.00
#
_symmetry.space_group_name_H-M   'P 1'
#
loop_
_entity.id
_entity.type
_entity.pdbx_description
1 polymer ?
#
loop_
_entity_poly.entity_id
_entity_poly.type
_entity_poly.pdbx_seq_one_letter_code
_entity_poly.pdbx_strand_id
1 'polypeptide(L)'
;MNIATIKRSQRNYWTAIYAASVPIICLMLFNRRIAEWLSTSAAARGFELRWPSISLGLIVIQLAGLFLFIFWAQRRLLAKCSSCKKPFSPASVGIVIATGNCANCGAKAIEAHSNAKP
;
A
#
# COMPACT_ATOMS: atom_id res chain seq x y z
N MET A 1 16.10 5.98 -18.15
CA MET A 1 15.55 6.02 -16.76
C MET A 1 16.42 5.17 -15.84
N ASN A 2 16.86 5.70 -14.68
CA ASN A 2 17.94 5.08 -13.88
C ASN A 2 17.43 4.11 -12.79
N ILE A 3 18.21 3.07 -12.46
CA ILE A 3 17.84 2.02 -11.48
C ILE A 3 17.60 2.62 -10.09
N ALA A 4 18.42 3.61 -9.72
CA ALA A 4 18.30 4.32 -8.45
C ALA A 4 16.92 4.98 -8.29
N THR A 5 16.36 5.54 -9.37
CA THR A 5 15.04 6.16 -9.38
C THR A 5 13.93 5.14 -9.16
N ILE A 6 14.03 3.95 -9.78
CA ILE A 6 13.07 2.85 -9.59
C ILE A 6 13.11 2.37 -8.13
N LYS A 7 14.30 2.17 -7.56
CA LYS A 7 14.46 1.76 -6.15
C LYS A 7 13.91 2.79 -5.17
N ARG A 8 14.16 4.09 -5.41
CA ARG A 8 13.65 5.18 -4.55
C ARG A 8 12.12 5.30 -4.64
N SER A 9 11.56 5.22 -5.84
CA SER A 9 10.10 5.22 -6.06
C SER A 9 9.41 4.05 -5.36
N GLN A 10 9.94 2.83 -5.45
CA GLN A 10 9.45 1.67 -4.72
C GLN A 10 9.50 1.86 -3.20
N ARG A 11 10.61 2.37 -2.68
CA ARG A 11 10.76 2.62 -1.24
C ARG A 11 9.72 3.62 -0.74
N ASN A 12 9.54 4.74 -1.46
CA ASN A 12 8.53 5.75 -1.13
C ASN A 12 7.10 5.18 -1.20
N TYR A 13 6.80 4.33 -2.18
CA TYR A 13 5.50 3.65 -2.28
C TYR A 13 5.23 2.75 -1.07
N TRP A 14 6.19 1.90 -0.68
CA TRP A 14 6.02 1.06 0.51
C TRP A 14 5.93 1.88 1.79
N THR A 15 6.79 2.89 1.97
CA THR A 15 6.72 3.78 3.13
C THR A 15 5.36 4.49 3.24
N ALA A 16 4.80 4.96 2.13
CA ALA A 16 3.48 5.58 2.12
C ALA A 16 2.37 4.59 2.50
N ILE A 17 2.43 3.35 2.00
CA ILE A 17 1.47 2.30 2.38
C ILE A 17 1.58 1.96 3.86
N TYR A 18 2.79 1.75 4.38
CA TYR A 18 3.01 1.46 5.80
C TYR A 18 2.53 2.60 6.69
N ALA A 19 2.84 3.85 6.34
CA ALA A 19 2.40 5.02 7.08
C ALA A 19 0.86 5.16 7.12
N ALA A 20 0.16 4.73 6.06
CA ALA A 20 -1.30 4.74 6.00
C ALA A 20 -1.95 3.51 6.68
N SER A 21 -1.33 2.33 6.61
CA SER A 21 -1.92 1.09 7.14
C SER A 21 -1.77 0.93 8.65
N VAL A 22 -0.65 1.37 9.23
CA VAL A 22 -0.40 1.33 10.68
C VAL A 22 -1.49 2.04 11.50
N PRO A 23 -1.88 3.31 11.22
CA PRO A 23 -2.92 3.98 12.01
C PRO A 23 -4.28 3.29 11.88
N ILE A 24 -4.61 2.71 10.73
CA ILE A 24 -5.85 1.95 10.54
C ILE A 24 -5.86 0.71 11.43
N ILE A 25 -4.77 -0.05 11.46
CA ILE A 25 -4.63 -1.24 12.33
C ILE A 25 -4.71 -0.82 13.81
N CYS A 26 -4.02 0.25 14.20
CA CYS A 26 -4.09 0.79 15.56
C CYS A 26 -5.52 1.21 15.93
N LEU A 27 -6.25 1.87 15.02
CA LEU A 27 -7.63 2.30 15.26
C LEU A 27 -8.58 1.10 15.39
N MET A 28 -8.37 0.04 14.59
CA MET A 28 -9.15 -1.20 14.70
C MET A 28 -8.91 -1.90 16.04
N LEU A 29 -7.65 -2.01 16.48
CA LEU A 29 -7.31 -2.58 17.78
C LEU A 29 -7.85 -1.74 18.94
N PHE A 30 -7.79 -0.42 18.83
CA PHE A 30 -8.32 0.51 19.82
C PHE A 30 -9.85 0.42 19.92
N ASN A 31 -10.56 0.42 18.79
CA ASN A 31 -12.02 0.23 18.75
C ASN A 31 -12.42 -1.11 19.37
N ARG A 32 -11.68 -2.19 19.09
CA ARG A 32 -11.93 -3.49 19.70
C ARG A 32 -11.78 -3.44 21.21
N ARG A 33 -10.71 -2.82 21.72
CA ARG A 33 -10.46 -2.70 23.16
C ARG A 33 -11.49 -1.84 23.87
N ILE A 34 -11.96 -0.76 23.25
CA ILE A 34 -13.07 0.06 23.76
C ILE A 34 -14.37 -0.75 23.79
N ALA A 35 -14.67 -1.51 22.73
CA ALA A 35 -15.86 -2.34 22.67
C ALA A 35 -15.87 -3.41 23.78
N GLU A 36 -14.74 -4.06 24.03
CA GLU A 36 -14.56 -5.01 25.14
C GLU A 36 -14.72 -4.33 26.52
N TRP A 37 -14.22 -3.10 26.67
CA TRP A 37 -14.36 -2.34 27.92
C TRP A 37 -15.78 -1.84 28.16
N LEU A 38 -16.48 -1.41 27.11
CA LEU A 38 -17.87 -1.00 27.17
C LEU A 38 -18.79 -2.18 27.45
N SER A 39 -18.54 -3.36 26.86
CA SER A 39 -19.35 -4.56 27.11
C SER A 39 -19.21 -5.04 28.56
N THR A 40 -18.00 -5.07 29.10
CA THR A 40 -17.75 -5.42 30.51
C THR A 40 -18.36 -4.40 31.47
N SER A 41 -18.25 -3.10 31.19
CA SER A 41 -18.86 -2.04 32.00
C SER A 41 -20.40 -2.02 31.93
N ALA A 42 -20.97 -2.38 30.78
CA ALA A 42 -22.40 -2.47 30.56
C ALA A 42 -23.04 -3.71 31.22
N ALA A 43 -22.35 -4.85 31.13
CA ALA A 43 -22.76 -6.09 31.80
C ALA A 43 -22.81 -5.89 33.32
N ALA A 44 -21.90 -5.11 33.89
CA ALA A 44 -21.92 -4.74 35.31
C ALA A 44 -23.14 -3.88 35.72
N ARG A 45 -23.87 -3.29 34.76
CA ARG A 45 -25.08 -2.48 35.01
C ARG A 45 -26.38 -3.12 34.48
N GLY A 46 -26.33 -4.36 33.98
CA GLY A 46 -27.51 -5.08 33.51
C GLY A 46 -28.11 -4.61 32.18
N PHE A 47 -27.37 -3.82 31.39
CA PHE A 47 -27.83 -3.36 30.07
C PHE A 47 -27.28 -4.27 28.95
N GLU A 48 -28.16 -4.92 28.19
CA GLU A 48 -27.79 -5.63 26.96
C GLU A 48 -27.53 -4.64 25.82
N LEU A 49 -26.26 -4.33 25.61
CA LEU A 49 -25.81 -3.39 24.59
C LEU A 49 -25.64 -4.13 23.24
N ARG A 50 -26.66 -4.03 22.40
CA ARG A 50 -26.76 -4.65 21.06
C ARG A 50 -25.83 -3.92 20.07
N TRP A 51 -24.55 -4.33 20.01
CA TRP A 51 -23.46 -3.65 19.27
C TRP A 51 -22.97 -4.20 17.91
N PRO A 52 -23.74 -4.91 17.06
CA PRO A 52 -23.12 -5.58 15.90
C PRO A 52 -22.90 -4.68 14.65
N SER A 53 -23.68 -3.62 14.43
CA SER A 53 -23.81 -3.05 13.07
C SER A 53 -22.87 -1.87 12.76
N ILE A 54 -22.67 -0.97 13.73
CA ILE A 54 -21.90 0.28 13.52
C ILE A 54 -20.40 -0.02 13.34
N SER A 55 -19.89 -0.98 14.10
CA SER A 55 -18.49 -1.42 14.10
C SER A 55 -18.07 -1.98 12.74
N LEU A 56 -18.94 -2.76 12.10
CA LEU A 56 -18.66 -3.39 10.80
C LEU A 56 -18.62 -2.34 9.67
N GLY A 57 -19.55 -1.37 9.70
CA GLY A 57 -19.58 -0.27 8.71
C GLY A 57 -18.31 0.59 8.75
N LEU A 58 -17.83 0.95 9.94
CA LEU A 58 -16.59 1.72 10.10
C LEU A 58 -15.35 0.97 9.60
N ILE A 59 -15.28 -0.34 9.81
CA ILE A 59 -14.19 -1.19 9.30
C ILE A 59 -14.22 -1.22 7.77
N VAL A 60 -15.39 -1.42 7.16
CA VAL A 60 -15.55 -1.46 5.71
C VAL A 60 -15.16 -0.14 5.06
N ILE A 61 -15.58 1.01 5.62
CA ILE A 61 -15.22 2.34 5.10
C ILE A 61 -13.70 2.55 5.16
N GLN A 62 -13.05 2.16 6.26
CA GLN A 62 -11.59 2.29 6.39
C GLN A 62 -10.83 1.39 5.41
N LEU A 63 -11.28 0.15 5.21
CA LEU A 63 -10.69 -0.75 4.22
C LEU A 63 -10.86 -0.22 2.78
N ALA A 64 -12.05 0.31 2.46
CA ALA A 64 -12.30 0.95 1.17
C ALA A 64 -11.39 2.18 0.96
N GLY A 65 -11.22 3.01 2.01
CA GLY A 65 -10.30 4.15 1.99
C GLY A 65 -8.85 3.72 1.76
N LEU A 66 -8.39 2.67 2.44
CA LEU A 66 -7.06 2.11 2.22
C LEU A 66 -6.89 1.59 0.79
N PHE A 67 -7.90 0.92 0.23
CA PHE A 67 -7.86 0.41 -1.14
C PHE A 67 -7.75 1.55 -2.16
N LEU A 68 -8.54 2.61 -2.00
CA LEU A 68 -8.46 3.81 -2.83
C LEU A 68 -7.10 4.51 -2.69
N PHE A 69 -6.55 4.59 -1.48
CA PHE A 69 -5.23 5.15 -1.24
C PHE A 69 -4.13 4.33 -1.92
N ILE A 70 -4.15 3.01 -1.81
CA ILE A 70 -3.21 2.12 -2.51
C ILE A 70 -3.32 2.33 -4.02
N PHE A 71 -4.53 2.38 -4.57
CA PHE A 71 -4.74 2.60 -6.01
C PHE A 71 -4.20 3.97 -6.46
N TRP A 72 -4.44 5.01 -5.67
CA TRP A 72 -3.91 6.36 -5.92
C TRP A 72 -2.38 6.39 -5.85
N ALA A 73 -1.81 5.78 -4.81
CA ALA A 73 -0.37 5.66 -4.60
C ALA A 73 0.30 4.88 -5.76
N GLN A 74 -0.32 3.81 -6.25
CA GLN A 74 0.16 3.07 -7.41
C GLN A 74 0.22 3.95 -8.66
N ARG A 75 -0.81 4.78 -8.90
CA ARG A 75 -0.87 5.63 -10.10
C ARG A 75 0.13 6.78 -10.09
N ARG A 76 0.46 7.32 -8.91
CA ARG A 76 1.31 8.51 -8.75
C ARG A 76 2.75 8.21 -8.34
N LEU A 77 2.96 7.25 -7.45
CA LEU A 77 4.27 7.01 -6.83
C LEU A 77 5.08 5.94 -7.56
N LEU A 78 4.45 5.00 -8.27
CA LEU A 78 5.18 3.99 -9.02
C LEU A 78 5.78 4.58 -10.29
N ALA A 79 7.07 4.32 -10.46
CA ALA A 79 7.79 4.49 -11.70
C ALA A 79 7.05 3.81 -12.88
N LYS A 80 6.94 4.50 -14.01
CA LYS A 80 6.33 4.00 -15.24
C LYS A 80 7.40 3.75 -16.30
N CYS A 81 7.19 2.74 -17.15
CA CYS A 81 8.01 2.56 -18.33
C CYS A 81 7.79 3.72 -19.31
N SER A 82 8.84 4.30 -19.87
CA SER A 82 8.75 5.40 -20.84
C SER A 82 8.01 5.00 -22.12
N SER A 83 8.17 3.75 -22.56
CA SER A 83 7.59 3.25 -23.81
C SER A 83 6.11 2.89 -23.66
N CYS A 84 5.76 2.00 -22.72
CA CYS A 84 4.38 1.55 -22.58
C CYS A 84 3.54 2.34 -21.57
N LYS A 85 4.15 3.30 -20.85
CA LYS A 85 3.52 4.12 -19.78
C LYS A 85 2.87 3.31 -18.65
N LYS A 86 3.03 1.99 -18.62
CA LYS A 86 2.54 1.13 -17.54
C LYS A 86 3.45 1.24 -16.32
N PRO A 87 2.90 1.28 -15.10
CA PRO A 87 3.68 1.27 -13.87
C PRO A 87 4.42 -0.05 -13.70
N PHE A 88 5.62 0.00 -13.12
CA PHE A 88 6.33 -1.20 -12.69
C PHE A 88 5.66 -1.74 -11.43
N SER A 89 5.03 -2.90 -11.53
CA SER A 89 4.48 -3.57 -10.35
C SER A 89 5.62 -3.99 -9.41
N PRO A 90 5.39 -4.03 -8.08
CA PRO A 90 6.39 -4.50 -7.13
C PRO A 90 6.99 -5.87 -7.48
N ALA A 91 6.16 -6.79 -8.01
CA ALA A 91 6.60 -8.11 -8.45
C ALA A 91 7.48 -8.08 -9.72
N SER A 92 7.28 -7.11 -10.61
CA SER A 92 8.04 -7.01 -11.87
C SER A 92 9.33 -6.19 -11.75
N VAL A 93 9.53 -5.44 -10.65
CA VAL A 93 10.75 -4.65 -10.45
C VAL A 93 12.01 -5.52 -10.38
N GLY A 94 11.95 -6.69 -9.73
CA GLY A 94 13.09 -7.62 -9.68
C GLY A 94 13.52 -8.08 -11.09
N ILE A 95 12.54 -8.43 -11.93
CA ILE A 95 12.75 -8.85 -13.31
C ILE A 95 13.30 -7.69 -14.15
N VAL A 96 12.76 -6.48 -13.99
CA VAL A 96 13.20 -5.29 -14.71
C VAL A 96 14.65 -4.95 -14.36
N ILE A 97 15.03 -5.02 -13.09
CA ILE A 97 16.43 -4.77 -12.66
C ILE A 97 17.37 -5.84 -13.19
N ALA A 98 16.97 -7.12 -13.18
CA ALA A 98 17.82 -8.22 -13.65
C ALA A 98 17.99 -8.25 -15.17
N THR A 99 16.94 -7.93 -15.93
CA THR A 99 16.92 -8.05 -17.39
C THR A 99 17.18 -6.73 -18.12
N GLY A 100 17.04 -5.59 -17.45
CA GLY A 100 17.09 -4.26 -18.07
C GLY A 100 15.86 -3.92 -18.93
N ASN A 101 14.93 -4.86 -19.10
CA ASN A 101 13.78 -4.75 -19.99
C ASN A 101 12.46 -4.61 -19.20
N CYS A 102 11.49 -3.95 -19.80
CA CYS A 102 10.15 -3.82 -19.23
C CYS A 102 9.42 -5.16 -19.30
N ALA A 103 8.96 -5.68 -18.18
CA ALA A 103 8.21 -6.95 -18.12
C ALA A 103 6.90 -6.95 -18.93
N ASN A 104 6.33 -5.78 -19.24
CA ASN A 104 5.07 -5.68 -19.98
C ASN A 104 5.23 -5.52 -21.50
N CYS A 105 6.29 -4.87 -21.95
CA CYS A 105 6.45 -4.53 -23.38
C CYS A 105 7.80 -4.93 -23.97
N GLY A 106 8.69 -5.55 -23.19
CA GLY A 106 10.02 -5.98 -23.63
C GLY A 106 11.01 -4.85 -23.94
N ALA A 107 10.54 -3.61 -24.05
CA ALA A 107 11.39 -2.45 -24.32
C ALA A 107 12.42 -2.22 -23.21
N LYS A 108 13.62 -1.75 -23.56
CA LYS A 108 14.65 -1.36 -22.58
C LYS A 108 14.08 -0.35 -21.59
N ALA A 109 13.91 -0.80 -20.35
CA ALA A 109 13.36 0.00 -19.25
C ALA A 109 14.46 0.79 -18.54
N ILE A 110 15.67 0.24 -18.55
CA ILE A 110 16.85 0.80 -17.93
C ILE A 110 17.87 1.01 -19.04
N GLU A 111 18.28 2.25 -19.24
CA GLU A 111 19.52 2.52 -19.96
C GLU A 111 20.62 1.98 -19.05
N ALA A 112 21.08 0.76 -19.33
CA ALA A 112 22.33 0.29 -18.75
C ALA A 112 23.36 1.37 -19.05
N HIS A 113 24.08 1.85 -18.02
CA HIS A 113 25.28 2.64 -18.18
C HIS A 113 26.34 1.76 -18.89
N SER A 114 26.14 1.44 -20.16
CA SER A 114 27.09 0.70 -20.99
C SER A 114 28.16 1.62 -21.59
N ASN A 115 28.41 2.77 -20.98
CA ASN A 115 29.47 3.71 -21.37
C ASN A 115 30.17 4.32 -20.15
N ALA A 116 30.52 3.49 -19.16
CA ALA A 116 31.77 3.72 -18.45
C ALA A 116 32.83 2.86 -19.17
N LYS A 117 33.46 3.44 -20.21
CA LYS A 117 34.79 3.00 -20.65
C LYS A 117 35.78 3.30 -19.52
N PRO A 118 36.88 2.53 -19.39
CA PRO A 118 37.72 2.41 -18.21
C PRO A 118 38.40 3.72 -17.78
#